data_AF-A0A1N5TM13-F1
#
_entry.id   AF-A0A1N5TM13-F1
#
_cell.length_a   1.000
_cell.length_b   1.000
_cell.length_c   1.000
_cell.angle_alpha   90.00
_cell.angle_beta   90.00
_cell.angle_gamma   90.00
#
_symmetry.space_group_name_H-M   'P 1'
#
loop_
_entity.id
_entity.type
_entity.pdbx_description
1 polymer ?
#
loop_
_entity_poly.entity_id
_entity_poly.type
_entity_poly.pdbx_seq_one_letter_code
_entity_poly.pdbx_strand_id
1 'polypeptide(L)'
;MNEQNWEMKKGKGKRIVICSVHDKRSGEIGSLVIDRDVKLLHCELCNDFMCGHIKYAMSIEKVRKDLLDAINRICDRCSSYNLPGTNYCDQCGAKLEVG
;
A
#
# COMPACT_ATOMS: atom_id res chain seq x y z
N MET A 1 18.27 -25.36 -17.76
CA MET A 1 17.10 -24.69 -17.13
C MET A 1 17.65 -23.72 -16.12
N ASN A 2 17.68 -22.42 -16.43
CA ASN A 2 18.11 -21.41 -15.46
C ASN A 2 16.92 -21.10 -14.55
N GLU A 3 17.06 -21.50 -13.29
CA GLU A 3 16.15 -21.18 -12.21
C GLU A 3 16.12 -19.66 -12.02
N GLN A 4 14.90 -19.13 -12.11
CA GLN A 4 14.60 -17.71 -12.07
C GLN A 4 14.97 -17.16 -10.69
N ASN A 5 16.04 -16.38 -10.66
CA ASN A 5 16.44 -15.57 -9.51
C ASN A 5 15.44 -14.40 -9.39
N TRP A 6 14.22 -14.69 -8.92
CA TRP A 6 13.24 -13.69 -8.47
C TRP A 6 13.66 -13.22 -7.08
N GLU A 7 14.85 -12.62 -6.99
CA GLU A 7 15.20 -11.82 -5.83
C GLU A 7 14.18 -10.69 -5.77
N MET A 8 13.17 -10.91 -4.91
CA MET A 8 12.29 -9.88 -4.41
C MET A 8 13.18 -8.72 -4.02
N LYS A 9 13.24 -7.70 -4.87
CA LYS A 9 13.72 -6.38 -4.49
C LYS A 9 12.70 -5.86 -3.48
N LYS A 10 12.77 -6.34 -2.23
CA LYS A 10 12.12 -5.74 -1.08
C LYS A 10 12.82 -4.40 -0.88
N GLY A 11 12.44 -3.44 -1.72
CA GLY A 11 12.87 -2.07 -1.60
C GLY A 11 12.50 -1.63 -0.20
N LYS A 12 13.51 -1.20 0.56
CA LYS A 12 13.47 -0.68 1.94
C LYS A 12 12.61 0.59 2.05
N GLY A 13 11.40 0.56 1.52
CA GLY A 13 10.43 1.63 1.61
C GLY A 13 9.59 1.42 2.85
N LYS A 14 9.28 2.52 3.53
CA LYS A 14 8.41 2.52 4.70
C LYS A 14 7.05 1.92 4.34
N ARG A 15 6.53 1.08 5.23
CA ARG A 15 5.19 0.48 5.12
C ARG A 15 4.14 1.59 5.14
N ILE A 16 3.21 1.59 4.18
CA ILE A 16 2.13 2.58 4.10
C ILE A 16 0.88 1.95 4.71
N VAL A 17 0.58 2.29 5.97
CA VAL A 17 -0.58 1.76 6.69
C VAL A 17 -1.78 2.68 6.45
N ILE A 18 -2.91 2.12 6.03
CA ILE A 18 -4.16 2.87 5.86
C ILE A 18 -5.01 2.82 7.13
N CYS A 19 -5.22 1.64 7.68
CA CYS A 19 -5.98 1.47 8.91
C CYS A 19 -5.62 0.17 9.63
N SER A 20 -5.98 0.13 10.92
CA SER A 20 -5.97 -1.12 11.69
C SER A 20 -7.29 -1.85 11.50
N VAL A 21 -7.22 -3.18 11.52
CA VAL A 21 -8.37 -4.08 11.44
C VAL A 21 -8.34 -5.05 12.61
N HIS A 22 -9.53 -5.44 13.07
CA HIS A 22 -9.71 -6.42 14.13
C HIS A 22 -10.49 -7.59 13.56
N ASP A 23 -9.92 -8.79 13.63
CA ASP A 23 -10.61 -10.00 13.24
C ASP A 23 -11.44 -10.54 14.41
N LYS A 24 -12.77 -10.55 14.23
CA LYS A 24 -13.70 -10.99 15.28
C LYS A 24 -13.59 -12.48 15.62
N ARG A 25 -13.01 -13.29 14.73
CA ARG A 25 -12.92 -14.74 14.91
C ARG A 25 -11.71 -15.13 15.76
N SER A 26 -10.55 -14.55 15.47
CA SER A 26 -9.30 -14.79 16.19
C SER A 26 -9.09 -13.84 17.37
N GLY A 27 -9.70 -12.65 17.35
CA GLY A 27 -9.42 -11.56 18.30
C GLY A 27 -8.14 -10.78 17.98
N GLU A 28 -7.49 -11.07 16.85
CA GLU A 28 -6.23 -10.43 16.47
C GLU A 28 -6.43 -9.05 15.85
N ILE A 29 -5.46 -8.17 16.07
CA ILE A 29 -5.40 -6.84 15.46
C ILE A 29 -4.26 -6.84 14.45
N GLY A 30 -4.53 -6.35 13.24
CA GLY A 30 -3.50 -6.15 12.24
C GLY A 30 -3.76 -4.90 11.42
N SER A 31 -3.09 -4.79 10.27
CA SER A 31 -3.12 -3.59 9.45
C SER A 31 -3.50 -3.90 8.01
N LEU A 32 -4.18 -2.93 7.39
CA LEU A 32 -4.30 -2.85 5.95
C LEU A 32 -3.22 -1.91 5.43
N VAL A 33 -2.39 -2.42 4.54
CA VAL A 33 -1.22 -1.74 4.01
C VAL A 33 -1.28 -1.67 2.50
N ILE A 34 -0.68 -0.65 1.89
CA ILE A 34 -0.61 -0.58 0.44
C ILE A 34 0.57 -1.40 -0.05
N ASP A 35 0.31 -2.35 -0.94
CA ASP A 35 1.35 -2.91 -1.80
C ASP A 35 1.71 -1.88 -2.88
N ARG A 36 2.97 -1.45 -2.89
CA ARG A 36 3.42 -0.31 -3.70
C ARG A 36 3.57 -0.65 -5.18
N ASP A 37 3.74 -1.93 -5.50
CA ASP A 37 3.97 -2.37 -6.87
C ASP A 37 2.64 -2.55 -7.61
N VAL A 38 1.62 -3.07 -6.92
CA VAL A 38 0.27 -3.22 -7.50
C VAL A 38 -0.69 -2.09 -7.12
N LYS A 39 -0.31 -1.20 -6.21
CA LYS A 39 -1.14 -0.09 -5.69
C LYS A 39 -2.48 -0.56 -5.14
N LEU A 40 -2.50 -1.74 -4.50
CA LEU A 40 -3.68 -2.35 -3.89
C LEU A 40 -3.51 -2.48 -2.38
N LEU A 41 -4.65 -2.55 -1.69
CA LEU A 41 -4.69 -2.78 -0.26
C LEU A 41 -4.46 -4.27 0.04
N HIS A 42 -3.46 -4.57 0.86
CA HIS A 42 -3.14 -5.89 1.38
C HIS A 42 -3.51 -5.96 2.86
N CYS A 43 -4.15 -7.05 3.26
CA CYS A 43 -4.48 -7.32 4.65
C CYS A 43 -3.39 -8.19 5.27
N GLU A 44 -2.66 -7.68 6.25
CA GLU A 44 -1.60 -8.45 6.91
C GLU A 44 -2.14 -9.60 7.77
N LEU A 45 -3.39 -9.52 8.27
CA LEU A 45 -4.02 -10.62 9.02
C LEU A 45 -4.38 -11.80 8.12
N CYS A 46 -4.99 -11.52 6.96
CA CYS A 46 -5.44 -12.57 6.05
C CYS A 46 -4.38 -12.97 5.02
N ASN A 47 -3.29 -12.20 4.93
CA ASN A 47 -2.31 -12.24 3.86
C ASN A 47 -2.97 -12.28 2.46
N ASP A 48 -3.92 -11.37 2.23
CA ASP A 48 -4.78 -11.38 1.04
C ASP A 48 -5.12 -9.94 0.61
N PHE A 49 -5.37 -9.73 -0.68
CA PHE A 49 -5.83 -8.49 -1.29
C PHE A 49 -7.37 -8.41 -1.35
N MET A 50 -8.08 -9.51 -1.07
CA MET A 50 -9.54 -9.55 -1.14
C MET A 50 -10.17 -10.35 0.00
N CYS A 51 -10.07 -9.84 1.22
CA CYS A 51 -10.72 -10.45 2.38
C CYS A 51 -11.93 -9.64 2.89
N GLY A 52 -12.66 -10.20 3.85
CA GLY A 52 -13.76 -9.50 4.53
C GLY A 52 -13.31 -8.21 5.23
N HIS A 53 -12.09 -8.16 5.78
CA HIS A 53 -11.54 -6.95 6.40
C HIS A 53 -11.32 -5.83 5.39
N ILE A 54 -10.81 -6.15 4.20
CA ILE A 54 -10.65 -5.17 3.11
C ILE A 54 -12.02 -4.70 2.64
N LYS A 55 -12.96 -5.62 2.39
CA LYS A 55 -14.32 -5.24 1.95
C LYS A 55 -15.00 -4.33 2.95
N TYR A 56 -14.88 -4.62 4.25
CA TYR A 56 -15.43 -3.78 5.31
C TYR A 56 -14.70 -2.44 5.41
N ALA A 57 -13.37 -2.42 5.41
CA ALA A 57 -12.62 -1.18 5.47
C ALA A 57 -12.94 -0.28 4.27
N MET A 58 -13.06 -0.84 3.07
CA MET A 58 -13.41 -0.12 1.85
C MET A 58 -14.87 0.38 1.83
N SER A 59 -15.75 -0.10 2.72
CA SER A 59 -17.09 0.51 2.88
C SER A 59 -17.03 1.83 3.66
N ILE A 60 -15.92 2.13 4.32
CA ILE A 60 -15.71 3.36 5.10
C ILE A 60 -15.14 4.44 4.16
N GLU A 61 -15.85 5.56 4.00
CA GLU A 61 -15.44 6.64 3.10
C GLU A 61 -14.04 7.18 3.38
N LYS A 62 -13.74 7.43 4.66
CA LYS A 62 -12.42 7.92 5.07
C LYS A 62 -11.31 6.99 4.60
N VAL A 63 -11.49 5.67 4.75
CA VAL A 63 -10.51 4.67 4.30
C VAL A 63 -10.30 4.73 2.79
N ARG A 64 -11.39 4.84 2.01
CA ARG A 64 -11.30 4.98 0.55
C ARG A 64 -10.51 6.23 0.15
N LYS A 65 -10.79 7.36 0.80
CA LYS A 65 -10.09 8.62 0.54
C LYS A 65 -8.62 8.52 0.92
N ASP A 66 -8.31 8.04 2.12
CA ASP A 66 -6.94 7.87 2.59
C ASP A 66 -6.13 6.94 1.66
N LEU A 67 -6.75 5.88 1.15
CA LEU A 67 -6.14 4.97 0.17
C LEU A 67 -5.81 5.70 -1.14
N LEU A 68 -6.76 6.43 -1.72
CA LEU A 68 -6.54 7.17 -2.96
C LEU A 68 -5.47 8.24 -2.79
N ASP A 69 -5.55 9.01 -1.71
CA ASP A 69 -4.56 10.05 -1.38
C ASP A 69 -3.16 9.43 -1.26
N ALA A 70 -3.03 8.28 -0.62
CA ALA A 70 -1.75 7.60 -0.46
C ALA A 70 -1.24 6.95 -1.77
N ILE A 71 -2.11 6.37 -2.60
CA ILE A 71 -1.75 5.80 -3.91
C ILE A 71 -1.18 6.90 -4.82
N ASN A 72 -1.78 8.09 -4.82
CA ASN A 72 -1.31 9.25 -5.61
C ASN A 72 0.06 9.77 -5.14
N ARG A 73 0.56 9.29 -4.00
CA ARG A 73 1.91 9.62 -3.51
C ARG A 73 2.95 8.55 -3.82
N ILE A 74 2.53 7.42 -4.38
CA ILE A 74 3.44 6.36 -4.83
C ILE A 74 3.91 6.69 -6.24
N CYS A 75 5.21 6.90 -6.39
CA CYS A 75 5.83 7.20 -7.67
C CYS A 75 5.71 6.02 -8.65
N ASP A 76 5.11 6.25 -9.81
CA ASP A 76 4.96 5.24 -10.88
C ASP A 76 6.29 4.77 -11.49
N ARG A 77 7.38 5.55 -11.33
CA ARG A 77 8.69 5.17 -11.86
C ARG A 77 9.44 4.20 -10.95
N CYS A 78 9.34 4.37 -9.63
CA CYS A 78 10.19 3.65 -8.68
C CYS A 78 9.46 3.06 -7.46
N SER A 79 8.14 3.14 -7.41
CA SER A 79 7.29 2.66 -6.31
C SER A 79 7.63 3.27 -4.93
N SER A 80 8.35 4.39 -4.88
CA SER A 80 8.62 5.09 -3.63
C SER A 80 7.42 5.92 -3.20
N TYR A 81 7.07 5.84 -1.92
CA TYR A 81 6.10 6.74 -1.30
C TYR A 81 6.73 8.11 -1.06
N ASN A 82 5.96 9.18 -1.25
CA ASN A 82 6.40 10.56 -1.07
C ASN A 82 5.47 11.30 -0.11
N LEU A 83 5.99 12.29 0.61
CA LEU A 83 5.16 13.06 1.53
C LEU A 83 4.21 14.00 0.77
N PRO A 84 3.05 14.34 1.34
CA PRO A 84 2.19 15.39 0.79
C PRO A 84 2.97 16.70 0.58
N GLY A 85 2.69 17.40 -0.52
CA GLY A 85 3.32 18.68 -0.86
C GLY A 85 4.58 18.59 -1.73
N THR A 86 5.14 17.40 -1.97
CA THR A 86 6.25 17.23 -2.92
C THR A 86 5.74 17.13 -4.36
N ASN A 87 6.35 17.87 -5.28
CA ASN A 87 6.03 17.80 -6.72
C ASN A 87 6.90 16.79 -7.49
N TYR A 88 7.99 16.33 -6.88
CA TYR A 88 8.96 15.39 -7.45
C TYR A 88 9.24 14.27 -6.46
N CYS A 89 9.55 13.09 -6.99
CA CYS A 89 9.90 11.94 -6.17
C CYS A 89 11.29 12.12 -5.54
N ASP A 90 11.36 11.96 -4.22
CA ASP A 90 12.59 12.12 -3.44
C ASP A 90 13.66 11.08 -3.79
N GLN A 91 13.25 9.92 -4.34
CA GLN A 91 14.16 8.82 -4.67
C GLN A 91 14.68 8.85 -6.10
N CYS A 92 13.87 9.27 -7.08
CA CYS A 92 14.24 9.18 -8.50
C CYS A 92 14.13 10.49 -9.29
N GLY A 93 13.67 11.57 -8.67
CA GLY A 93 13.51 12.89 -9.29
C GLY A 93 12.38 12.99 -10.33
N ALA A 94 11.62 11.92 -10.58
CA ALA A 94 10.47 11.97 -11.50
C ALA A 94 9.38 12.91 -10.94
N LYS A 95 8.73 13.66 -11.83
CA LYS A 95 7.55 14.47 -11.47
C LYS A 95 6.45 13.53 -10.95
N LEU A 96 5.86 13.86 -9.80
CA LEU A 96 4.72 13.13 -9.28
C LEU A 96 3.47 13.66 -9.99
N GLU A 97 2.61 12.74 -10.43
CA GLU A 97 1.27 13.09 -10.90
C GLU A 97 0.45 13.45 -9.66
N VAL A 98 0.46 14.73 -9.30
CA VAL A 98 -0.40 15.25 -8.24
C VAL A 98 -1.81 15.30 -8.82
N GLY A 99 -2.61 14.28 -8.52
CA GLY A 99 -4.05 14.27 -8.75
C GLY A 99 -4.78 15.25 -7.84
#